data_AF-A0A9D0AVG1-F1
#
_entry.id   AF-A0A9D0AVG1-F1
#
_cell.length_a   1.000
_cell.length_b   1.000
_cell.length_c   1.000
_cell.angle_alpha   90.00
_cell.angle_beta   90.00
_cell.angle_gamma   90.00
#
_symmetry.space_group_name_H-M   'P 1'
#
loop_
_entity.id
_entity.type
_entity.pdbx_description
1 polymer ?
#
loop_
_entity_poly.entity_id
_entity_poly.type
_entity_poly.pdbx_seq_one_letter_code
_entity_poly.pdbx_strand_id
1 'polypeptide(L)' 'MSLSNRIKQHFTSSIETQTKTITSLESQIITAGQLMATCLQQHKILSCGNGGSAAQSQHFAA' A
#
# COMPACT_ATOMS: atom_id res chain seq x y z
N MET A 1 25.17 -17.29 0.85
CA MET A 1 24.22 -16.68 1.82
C MET A 1 23.20 -17.74 2.23
N SER A 2 22.96 -17.98 3.53
CA SER A 2 22.03 -19.02 3.98
C SER A 2 20.56 -18.60 3.83
N LEU A 3 19.64 -19.58 3.78
CA LEU A 3 18.19 -19.30 3.75
C LEU A 3 17.74 -18.47 4.96
N SER A 4 18.30 -18.76 6.15
CA SER A 4 18.07 -17.95 7.36
C SER A 4 18.47 -16.49 7.15
N ASN A 5 19.63 -16.23 6.55
CA ASN A 5 20.07 -14.85 6.29
C ASN A 5 19.16 -14.16 5.26
N ARG A 6 18.65 -14.88 4.26
CA ARG A 6 17.71 -14.35 3.27
C ARG A 6 16.38 -13.95 3.89
N ILE A 7 15.84 -14.79 4.76
CA ILE A 7 14.62 -14.47 5.50
C ILE A 7 14.83 -13.21 6.34
N LYS A 8 15.90 -13.17 7.15
CA LYS A 8 16.23 -11.98 7.96
C LYS A 8 16.33 -10.72 7.10
N GLN A 9 17.02 -10.79 5.96
CA GLN A 9 17.15 -9.66 5.05
C GLN A 9 15.80 -9.18 4.51
N HIS A 10 14.89 -10.08 4.11
CA HIS A 10 13.56 -9.67 3.63
C HIS A 10 12.79 -8.87 4.68
N PHE A 11 12.83 -9.29 5.95
CA PHE A 11 12.18 -8.56 7.04
C PHE A 11 12.85 -7.22 7.31
N THR A 12 14.18 -7.17 7.38
CA THR A 12 14.93 -5.91 7.56
C THR A 12 14.62 -4.92 6.45
N SER A 13 14.66 -5.35 5.19
CA SER A 13 14.33 -4.49 4.04
C SER A 13 12.87 -4.02 4.08
N SER A 14 11.92 -4.87 4.48
CA SER A 14 10.52 -4.46 4.61
C SER A 14 10.33 -3.36 5.67
N ILE A 15 10.98 -3.49 6.83
CA ILE A 15 10.95 -2.48 7.91
C ILE A 15 11.51 -1.15 7.39
N GLU A 16 12.69 -1.18 6.77
CA GLU A 16 13.31 0.03 6.21
C GLU A 16 12.42 0.70 5.15
N THR A 17 11.80 -0.09 4.27
CA THR A 17 10.86 0.43 3.27
C THR A 17 9.66 1.10 3.94
N GLN A 18 9.06 0.48 4.97
CA GLN A 18 7.92 1.06 5.69
C GLN A 18 8.30 2.36 6.39
N THR A 19 9.45 2.40 7.08
CA THR A 19 9.95 3.62 7.73
C THR A 19 10.18 4.75 6.73
N LYS A 20 10.78 4.48 5.56
CA LYS A 20 10.97 5.50 4.52
C LYS A 20 9.65 5.95 3.89
N THR A 21 8.69 5.03 3.77
CA THR A 21 7.38 5.30 3.17
C THR A 21 6.61 6.32 4.01
N ILE A 22 6.52 6.12 5.33
CA ILE A 22 5.78 7.07 6.18
C ILE A 22 6.42 8.47 6.13
N THR A 23 7.74 8.57 6.18
CA THR A 23 8.45 9.86 6.08
C THR A 23 8.21 10.57 4.75
N SER A 24 7.92 9.84 3.67
CA SER A 24 7.84 10.40 2.31
C SER A 24 6.41 10.60 1.79
N LEU A 25 5.46 9.79 2.25
CA LEU A 25 4.11 9.68 1.67
C LEU A 25 2.97 10.03 2.64
N GLU A 26 3.24 10.38 3.90
CA GLU A 26 2.20 10.67 4.91
C GLU A 26 1.15 11.68 4.40
N SER A 27 1.61 12.84 3.90
CA SER A 27 0.72 13.89 3.41
C SER A 27 -0.13 13.45 2.20
N GLN A 28 0.46 12.67 1.30
CA GLN A 28 -0.20 12.15 0.10
C GLN A 28 -1.24 11.10 0.47
N ILE A 29 -0.97 10.24 1.45
CA ILE A 29 -1.93 9.26 1.97
C ILE A 29 -3.14 9.98 2.58
N ILE A 30 -2.91 11.01 3.40
CA ILE A 30 -3.99 11.83 3.99
C ILE A 30 -4.85 12.46 2.88
N THR A 31 -4.19 13.09 1.90
CA THR A 31 -4.88 13.76 0.78
C THR A 31 -5.70 12.76 -0.05
N ALA A 32 -5.13 11.60 -0.39
CA ALA A 32 -5.84 10.55 -1.13
C ALA A 32 -7.05 10.02 -0.34
N GLY A 33 -6.89 9.80 0.97
CA GLY A 33 -7.99 9.37 1.85
C GLY A 33 -9.15 10.37 1.88
N GLN A 34 -8.85 11.66 2.01
CA GLN A 34 -9.86 12.72 1.98
C GLN A 34 -10.59 12.77 0.63
N LEU A 35 -9.87 12.72 -0.49
CA LEU A 35 -10.47 12.70 -1.83
C LEU A 35 -11.39 11.50 -2.03
N MET A 36 -10.96 10.31 -1.59
CA MET A 36 -11.78 9.11 -1.66
C MET A 36 -13.03 9.23 -0.80
N ALA A 37 -12.90 9.73 0.44
CA ALA A 37 -14.04 9.94 1.33
C ALA A 37 -15.08 10.91 0.76
N THR A 38 -14.63 12.02 0.16
CA THR A 38 -15.53 12.98 -0.53
C THR A 38 -16.21 12.33 -1.73
N CYS A 39 -15.46 11.59 -2.57
CA CYS A 39 -16.02 10.88 -3.73
C CYS A 39 -17.16 9.93 -3.31
N LEU A 40 -16.95 9.15 -2.25
CA LEU A 40 -17.90 8.14 -1.78
C LEU A 40 -19.20 8.73 -1.20
N GLN A 41 -19.31 10.04 -1.02
CA GLN A 41 -20.57 10.66 -0.60
C GLN A 41 -21.66 10.55 -1.67
N GLN A 42 -21.31 10.54 -2.96
CA GLN A 42 -22.27 10.53 -4.08
C GLN A 42 -21.81 9.69 -5.28
N HIS A 43 -20.58 9.17 -5.26
CA HIS A 43 -19.97 8.42 -6.34
C HIS A 43 -19.36 7.11 -5.84
N LYS A 44 -18.67 6.40 -6.73
CA LYS A 44 -18.01 5.12 -6.46
C LYS A 44 -16.58 5.17 -6.98
N ILE A 45 -15.72 4.34 -6.40
CA ILE A 45 -14.32 4.19 -6.81
C ILE A 45 -14.18 2.88 -7.57
N LEU A 46 -13.49 2.92 -8.70
CA LEU A 46 -13.09 1.73 -9.45
C LEU A 46 -11.59 1.51 -9.23
N SER A 47 -11.20 0.31 -8.80
CA SER A 47 -9.81 -0.10 -8.65
C SER A 47 -9.46 -1.19 -9.65
N CYS A 48 -8.23 -1.18 -10.17
CA CYS A 48 -7.73 -2.22 -11.07
C CYS A 48 -6.21 -2.43 -10.87
N GLY A 49 -5.72 -3.59 -11.31
CA GLY A 49 -4.31 -3.97 -11.18
C GLY A 49 -4.02 -5.33 -11.79
N ASN A 50 -2.75 -5.69 -11.89
CA ASN A 50 -2.28 -6.98 -12.42
C ASN A 50 -1.52 -7.78 -11.34
N GLY A 51 -1.59 -9.12 -11.39
CA GLY A 51 -0.87 -10.00 -10.46
C GLY A 51 -1.16 -9.67 -8.99
N GLY A 52 -0.11 -9.45 -8.20
CA GLY A 52 -0.25 -9.07 -6.78
C GLY A 52 -1.05 -7.78 -6.57
N SER A 53 -0.99 -6.82 -7.50
CA SER A 53 -1.78 -5.59 -7.43
C SER A 53 -3.27 -5.84 -7.69
N ALA A 54 -3.62 -6.82 -8.52
CA ALA A 54 -5.03 -7.23 -8.70
C ALA A 54 -5.61 -7.73 -7.37
N ALA A 55 -4.83 -8.51 -6.61
CA ALA A 55 -5.20 -8.97 -5.27
C ALA A 55 -5.37 -7.82 -4.26
N GLN A 56 -4.64 -6.72 -4.42
CA GLN A 56 -4.85 -5.49 -3.62
C GLN A 56 -6.08 -4.71 -4.08
N SER A 57 -6.33 -4.61 -5.39
CA SER A 57 -7.52 -3.96 -5.94
C SER A 57 -8.80 -4.62 -5.45
N GLN A 58 -8.86 -5.96 -5.44
CA GLN A 58 -10.00 -6.69 -4.86
C GLN A 58 -10.09 -6.51 -3.34
N HIS A 59 -8.96 -6.46 -2.62
CA HIS A 59 -8.97 -6.26 -1.16
C HIS A 59 -9.49 -4.86 -0.80
N PHE A 60 -9.14 -3.85 -1.58
CA PHE A 60 -9.64 -2.48 -1.42
C PHE A 60 -11.14 -2.37 -1.71
N ALA A 61 -11.67 -3.13 -2.67
CA ALA A 61 -13.07 -3.06 -3.08
C ALA A 61 -14.03 -3.91 -2.24
N ALA A 62 -13.50 -4.75 -1.34
CA ALA A 62 -14.26 -5.65 -0.48
C ALA A 62 -14.88 -4.93 0.72
#